data_AF-A0A899FX14-F1
#
_entry.id   AF-A0A899FX14-F1
#
_cell.length_a   1.000
_cell.length_b   1.000
_cell.length_c   1.000
_cell.angle_alpha   90.00
_cell.angle_beta   90.00
_cell.angle_gamma   90.00
#
_symmetry.space_group_name_H-M   'P 1'
#
loop_
_entity.id
_entity.type
_entity.pdbx_description
1 polymer ?
#
loop_
_entity_poly.entity_id
_entity_poly.type
_entity_poly.pdbx_seq_one_letter_code
_entity_poly.pdbx_strand_id
1 'polypeptide(L)'
;MEERSPVTLVLTCNNSDIRFSKGSCNSLKVENNIINRVYNGNLFRRNLKRKAVEDEEMSYVPLSSPAVLNSKRPRMIYHGRSFPISRLLEHLDCCTLRSIVETLVDRHPTLFSEVIGLSSLPDLSSVISLLNEMEEQVRSSFPYGGDIRGEYSYNRVRPILQKFMDALLEYMVVFSPPYQKSRNLTLTFLDHISSMLHRLPEWSNPVHNYYKEELYDSVCNAWVSVISTMSKEAFDGINVNEWVAKLIKHNEISGGRFKRVMDTARNELACFFPEKDLNASFSNNNTLGFDFACYYLIKF
;
A
#
# COMPACT_ATOMS: atom_id res chain seq x y z
N MET A 1 -42.95 9.07 -33.97
CA MET A 1 -42.17 7.85 -33.65
C MET A 1 -40.68 8.21 -33.67
N GLU A 2 -40.09 8.86 -32.66
CA GLU A 2 -40.43 8.93 -31.21
C GLU A 2 -40.52 7.54 -30.56
N GLU A 3 -40.02 7.33 -29.33
CA GLU A 3 -39.67 8.29 -28.26
C GLU A 3 -38.18 8.18 -27.84
N ARG A 4 -37.43 9.29 -27.68
CA ARG A 4 -37.18 10.16 -26.50
C ARG A 4 -36.28 9.58 -25.38
N SER A 5 -35.42 10.46 -24.85
CA SER A 5 -34.47 10.23 -23.75
C SER A 5 -34.96 10.93 -22.46
N PRO A 6 -34.35 10.64 -21.29
CA PRO A 6 -33.72 11.74 -20.54
C PRO A 6 -32.29 11.37 -20.03
N VAL A 7 -31.31 12.26 -19.83
CA VAL A 7 -31.23 13.73 -19.63
C VAL A 7 -31.55 14.17 -18.18
N THR A 8 -30.61 14.50 -17.29
CA THR A 8 -29.13 14.60 -17.42
C THR A 8 -28.42 13.68 -16.40
N LEU A 9 -27.55 14.01 -15.42
CA LEU A 9 -26.96 15.25 -14.87
C LEU A 9 -25.43 15.16 -14.81
N VAL A 10 -24.76 16.31 -14.98
CA VAL A 10 -23.33 16.52 -14.68
C VAL A 10 -23.24 17.45 -13.47
N LEU A 11 -22.38 17.16 -12.51
CA LEU A 11 -22.06 18.06 -11.40
C LEU A 11 -20.59 18.49 -11.45
N THR A 12 -20.36 19.64 -12.09
CA THR A 12 -19.11 20.39 -11.98
C THR A 12 -19.13 21.23 -10.69
N CYS A 13 -18.15 21.02 -9.80
CA CYS A 13 -17.91 21.89 -8.65
C CYS A 13 -16.47 22.43 -8.73
N ASN A 14 -16.33 23.73 -9.03
CA ASN A 14 -15.04 24.42 -9.05
C ASN A 14 -14.61 24.89 -7.65
N ASN A 15 -13.34 25.27 -7.54
CA ASN A 15 -12.69 25.73 -6.31
C ASN A 15 -13.39 26.90 -5.59
N SER A 16 -13.40 26.87 -4.26
CA SER A 16 -13.44 28.07 -3.41
C SER A 16 -12.75 27.78 -2.07
N ASP A 17 -12.00 28.76 -1.55
CA ASP A 17 -11.10 28.61 -0.39
C ASP A 17 -11.76 28.10 0.90
N ILE A 18 -11.07 27.20 1.61
CA ILE A 18 -11.25 27.01 3.06
C ILE A 18 -9.91 27.24 3.75
N ARG A 19 -9.86 28.26 4.61
CA ARG A 19 -8.64 28.70 5.30
C ARG A 19 -8.30 27.77 6.47
N PHE A 20 -7.00 27.56 6.70
CA PHE A 20 -6.54 27.03 7.98
C PHE A 20 -6.95 27.98 9.12
N SER A 21 -7.60 27.43 10.15
CA SER A 21 -7.81 28.11 11.44
C SER A 21 -7.02 27.38 12.52
N LYS A 22 -6.37 28.13 13.42
CA LYS A 22 -5.57 27.58 14.52
C LYS A 22 -6.39 27.52 15.81
N GLY A 23 -6.35 26.37 16.48
CA GLY A 23 -6.41 26.30 17.94
C GLY A 23 -7.66 25.69 18.58
N SER A 24 -7.57 25.56 19.91
CA SER A 24 -8.55 24.99 20.84
C SER A 24 -8.73 23.45 20.75
N CYS A 25 -7.89 22.74 21.51
CA CYS A 25 -8.17 21.37 21.92
C CYS A 25 -9.40 21.35 22.84
N ASN A 26 -10.38 20.47 22.60
CA ASN A 26 -11.44 20.20 23.56
C ASN A 26 -11.77 18.71 23.64
N SER A 27 -11.95 18.23 24.88
CA SER A 27 -12.23 16.83 25.17
C SER A 27 -13.71 16.52 24.94
N LEU A 28 -13.99 15.48 24.14
CA LEU A 28 -15.34 14.94 23.98
C LEU A 28 -15.38 13.47 24.40
N LYS A 29 -16.25 13.17 25.37
CA LYS A 29 -16.56 11.82 25.83
C LYS A 29 -17.38 11.11 24.75
N VAL A 30 -16.93 9.93 24.31
CA VAL A 30 -17.77 9.04 23.48
C VAL A 30 -18.60 8.16 24.42
N GLU A 31 -19.93 8.32 24.38
CA GLU A 31 -20.85 7.52 25.18
C GLU A 31 -21.14 6.16 24.53
N ASN A 32 -20.64 5.08 25.14
CA ASN A 32 -20.82 3.70 24.67
C ASN A 32 -22.23 3.14 24.97
N ASN A 33 -23.25 3.65 24.27
CA ASN A 33 -24.67 3.40 24.55
C ASN A 33 -25.39 2.39 23.62
N ILE A 34 -24.66 1.50 22.91
CA ILE A 34 -25.27 0.60 21.89
C ILE A 34 -25.19 -0.91 22.21
N ILE A 35 -24.19 -1.40 22.95
CA ILE A 35 -23.85 -2.84 22.98
C ILE A 35 -24.80 -3.72 23.83
N ASN A 36 -25.52 -3.17 24.81
CA ASN A 36 -26.28 -3.95 25.81
C ASN A 36 -27.70 -4.41 25.37
N ARG A 37 -27.99 -4.54 24.07
CA ARG A 37 -29.37 -4.81 23.58
C ARG A 37 -29.69 -6.23 23.10
N VAL A 38 -28.71 -7.14 23.06
CA VAL A 38 -28.87 -8.48 22.44
C VAL A 38 -29.25 -9.59 23.44
N TYR A 39 -28.93 -9.44 24.73
CA TYR A 39 -29.20 -10.47 25.75
C TYR A 39 -30.32 -10.07 26.72
N ASN A 40 -31.58 -10.32 26.32
CA ASN A 40 -32.72 -10.61 27.21
C ASN A 40 -33.93 -11.09 26.39
N GLY A 41 -33.85 -12.32 25.86
CA GLY A 41 -34.99 -13.02 25.28
C GLY A 41 -35.71 -13.88 26.33
N ASN A 42 -37.04 -13.82 26.35
CA ASN A 42 -37.95 -14.51 27.28
C ASN A 42 -37.91 -13.99 28.75
N LEU A 43 -38.97 -14.11 29.55
CA LEU A 43 -40.21 -14.86 29.36
C LEU A 43 -41.47 -14.03 29.68
N PHE A 44 -42.50 -14.18 28.85
CA PHE A 44 -43.80 -13.52 29.01
C PHE A 44 -44.67 -14.26 30.06
N ARG A 45 -44.90 -13.68 31.24
CA ARG A 45 -45.94 -14.15 32.18
C ARG A 45 -46.76 -13.00 32.75
N ARG A 46 -47.96 -12.82 32.18
CA ARG A 46 -49.06 -12.07 32.83
C ARG A 46 -49.58 -12.92 34.00
N ASN A 47 -49.69 -12.35 35.19
CA ASN A 47 -50.52 -12.90 36.27
C ASN A 47 -51.69 -11.94 36.55
N LEU A 48 -52.85 -12.51 36.83
CA LEU A 48 -54.12 -11.79 36.83
C LEU A 48 -54.48 -11.22 38.22
N LYS A 49 -55.32 -10.17 38.19
CA LYS A 49 -56.17 -9.61 39.25
C LYS A 49 -56.35 -10.46 40.52
N ARG A 50 -56.37 -9.77 41.66
CA ARG A 50 -57.53 -9.77 42.59
C ARG A 50 -57.68 -8.38 43.23
N LYS A 51 -58.92 -8.00 43.53
CA LYS A 51 -59.32 -6.78 44.26
C LYS A 51 -60.04 -7.20 45.54
N ALA A 52 -59.85 -6.42 46.60
CA ALA A 52 -60.79 -6.16 47.70
C ALA A 52 -60.71 -4.62 47.90
N VAL A 53 -61.79 -3.84 47.99
CA VAL A 53 -62.85 -3.84 49.03
C VAL A 53 -62.16 -3.52 50.36
N GLU A 54 -61.93 -2.23 50.65
CA GLU A 54 -62.87 -1.23 51.22
C GLU A 54 -62.99 -1.41 52.74
N ASP A 55 -62.55 -0.41 53.52
CA ASP A 55 -63.38 0.33 54.50
C ASP A 55 -62.59 1.40 55.30
N GLU A 56 -63.33 2.48 55.62
CA GLU A 56 -63.27 3.51 56.67
C GLU A 56 -61.98 4.12 57.33
N GLU A 57 -62.08 5.45 57.48
CA GLU A 57 -61.59 6.40 58.52
C GLU A 57 -60.10 6.59 58.94
N MET A 58 -59.69 7.87 58.82
CA MET A 58 -58.92 8.70 59.77
C MET A 58 -57.56 8.24 60.37
N SER A 59 -56.51 8.83 59.78
CA SER A 59 -55.54 9.70 60.48
C SER A 59 -54.30 9.10 61.20
N TYR A 60 -53.44 10.02 61.65
CA TYR A 60 -52.14 9.87 62.33
C TYR A 60 -50.96 9.25 61.55
N VAL A 61 -50.02 10.12 61.20
CA VAL A 61 -48.63 9.74 60.87
C VAL A 61 -47.79 9.73 62.15
N PRO A 62 -47.13 8.61 62.47
CA PRO A 62 -45.88 8.63 63.23
C PRO A 62 -44.69 8.20 62.36
N LEU A 63 -43.52 8.75 62.67
CA LEU A 63 -42.28 8.49 61.93
C LEU A 63 -41.80 7.05 62.11
N SER A 64 -41.31 6.43 61.04
CA SER A 64 -40.34 5.33 61.13
C SER A 64 -39.21 5.57 60.13
N SER A 65 -37.98 5.22 60.52
CA SER A 65 -36.75 5.64 59.82
C SER A 65 -36.66 5.09 58.39
N PRO A 66 -35.95 5.78 57.47
CA PRO A 66 -35.59 5.19 56.19
C PRO A 66 -34.78 3.92 56.44
N ALA A 67 -35.34 2.76 56.09
CA ALA A 67 -34.65 1.50 56.24
C ALA A 67 -33.35 1.55 55.41
N VAL A 68 -32.21 1.43 56.09
CA VAL A 68 -30.91 1.34 55.42
C VAL A 68 -30.90 0.05 54.61
N LEU A 69 -31.17 0.19 53.31
CA LEU A 69 -31.06 -0.89 52.33
C LEU A 69 -29.58 -1.24 52.17
N ASN A 70 -29.10 -2.05 53.12
CA ASN A 70 -27.83 -2.74 53.09
C ASN A 70 -27.81 -3.67 51.88
N SER A 71 -27.49 -3.09 50.72
CA SER A 71 -27.22 -3.79 49.47
C SER A 71 -25.95 -4.61 49.68
N LYS A 72 -26.14 -5.82 50.22
CA LYS A 72 -25.11 -6.84 50.33
C LYS A 72 -24.52 -7.02 48.94
N ARG A 73 -23.32 -6.46 48.71
CA ARG A 73 -22.66 -6.46 47.40
C ARG A 73 -22.67 -7.90 46.89
N PRO A 74 -23.32 -8.19 45.74
CA PRO A 74 -23.37 -9.57 45.25
C PRO A 74 -21.94 -10.04 45.04
N ARG A 75 -21.60 -11.20 45.62
CA ARG A 75 -20.28 -11.82 45.41
C ARG A 75 -20.10 -11.97 43.90
N MET A 76 -18.98 -11.49 43.35
CA MET A 76 -18.69 -11.68 41.93
C MET A 76 -18.51 -13.17 41.66
N ILE A 77 -19.53 -13.77 41.05
CA ILE A 77 -19.46 -15.13 40.54
C ILE A 77 -18.83 -15.06 39.15
N TYR A 78 -17.73 -15.78 38.94
CA TYR A 78 -16.93 -15.75 37.70
C TYR A 78 -17.60 -16.57 36.58
N HIS A 79 -18.78 -16.16 36.14
CA HIS A 79 -19.54 -16.84 35.09
C HIS A 79 -19.80 -15.91 33.89
N GLY A 80 -19.64 -16.46 32.68
CA GLY A 80 -20.25 -15.93 31.46
C GLY A 80 -19.68 -14.66 30.82
N ARG A 81 -18.64 -14.02 31.39
CA ARG A 81 -17.94 -12.93 30.66
C ARG A 81 -17.11 -13.53 29.52
N SER A 82 -17.46 -13.19 28.29
CA SER A 82 -16.67 -13.49 27.09
C SER A 82 -15.25 -12.96 27.24
N PHE A 83 -14.26 -13.74 26.78
CA PHE A 83 -12.86 -13.34 26.82
C PHE A 83 -12.65 -12.01 26.07
N PRO A 84 -11.98 -11.01 26.67
CA PRO A 84 -11.88 -9.68 26.06
C PRO A 84 -10.99 -9.71 24.82
N ILE A 85 -11.44 -9.12 23.72
CA ILE A 85 -10.75 -9.17 22.42
C ILE A 85 -9.30 -8.68 22.49
N SER A 86 -8.98 -7.69 23.33
CA SER A 86 -7.60 -7.22 23.55
C SER A 86 -6.66 -8.31 24.06
N ARG A 87 -7.13 -9.24 24.91
CA ARG A 87 -6.35 -10.40 25.37
C ARG A 87 -6.29 -11.52 24.33
N LEU A 88 -7.21 -11.57 23.38
CA LEU A 88 -7.13 -12.49 22.24
C LEU A 88 -6.07 -12.02 21.24
N LEU A 89 -6.12 -10.74 20.87
CA LEU A 89 -5.16 -10.11 19.95
C LEU A 89 -3.71 -10.14 20.47
N GLU A 90 -3.51 -10.05 21.79
CA GLU A 90 -2.20 -10.16 22.45
C GLU A 90 -1.45 -11.49 22.20
N HIS A 91 -2.17 -12.54 21.81
CA HIS A 91 -1.62 -13.88 21.54
C HIS A 91 -1.53 -14.21 20.03
N LEU A 92 -1.92 -13.28 19.15
CA LEU A 92 -1.85 -13.48 17.69
C LEU A 92 -0.51 -12.99 17.14
N ASP A 93 0.04 -13.76 16.21
CA ASP A 93 1.18 -13.34 15.40
C ASP A 93 0.75 -12.29 14.34
N CYS A 94 1.73 -11.59 13.78
CA CYS A 94 1.50 -10.53 12.79
C CYS A 94 0.79 -11.05 11.52
N CYS A 95 1.05 -12.30 11.11
CA CYS A 95 0.47 -12.87 9.89
C CYS A 95 -1.01 -13.24 10.09
N THR A 96 -1.38 -13.87 11.22
CA THR A 96 -2.79 -14.14 11.53
C THR A 96 -3.57 -12.85 11.81
N LEU A 97 -2.98 -11.87 12.51
CA LEU A 97 -3.61 -10.56 12.71
C LEU A 97 -3.89 -9.86 11.38
N ARG A 98 -2.90 -9.83 10.46
CA ARG A 98 -3.09 -9.30 9.11
C ARG A 98 -4.23 -10.00 8.36
N SER A 99 -4.24 -11.33 8.35
CA SER A 99 -5.30 -12.11 7.67
C SER A 99 -6.70 -11.88 8.27
N ILE A 100 -6.79 -11.67 9.60
CA ILE A 100 -8.04 -11.32 10.27
C ILE A 100 -8.50 -9.91 9.87
N VAL A 101 -7.59 -8.94 9.73
CA VAL A 101 -7.95 -7.59 9.24
C VAL A 101 -8.40 -7.64 7.78
N GLU A 102 -7.68 -8.34 6.91
CA GLU A 102 -8.05 -8.53 5.49
C GLU A 102 -9.46 -9.15 5.37
N THR A 103 -9.71 -10.28 6.04
CA THR A 103 -11.03 -10.95 6.00
C THR A 103 -12.16 -10.18 6.71
N LEU A 104 -11.86 -9.25 7.62
CA LEU A 104 -12.85 -8.32 8.18
C LEU A 104 -13.19 -7.19 7.20
N VAL A 105 -12.20 -6.66 6.49
CA VAL A 105 -12.37 -5.63 5.46
C VAL A 105 -13.19 -6.18 4.27
N ASP A 106 -12.86 -7.39 3.78
CA ASP A 106 -13.62 -8.06 2.72
C ASP A 106 -15.11 -8.23 3.04
N ARG A 107 -15.42 -8.54 4.31
CA ARG A 107 -16.78 -8.74 4.80
C ARG A 107 -17.53 -7.44 5.10
N HIS A 108 -16.79 -6.36 5.39
CA HIS A 108 -17.34 -5.08 5.80
C HIS A 108 -16.57 -3.93 5.12
N PRO A 109 -16.79 -3.69 3.80
CA PRO A 109 -16.03 -2.71 3.03
C PRO A 109 -16.18 -1.26 3.53
N THR A 110 -17.16 -0.97 4.39
CA THR A 110 -17.26 0.29 5.14
C THR A 110 -16.06 0.55 6.06
N LEU A 111 -15.37 -0.51 6.52
CA LEU A 111 -14.16 -0.40 7.34
C LEU A 111 -12.92 -0.04 6.51
N PHE A 112 -12.92 -0.25 5.19
CA PHE A 112 -11.75 0.01 4.33
C PHE A 112 -11.26 1.45 4.44
N SER A 113 -12.18 2.42 4.39
CA SER A 113 -11.86 3.85 4.57
C SER A 113 -11.41 4.22 5.98
N GLU A 114 -11.86 3.49 7.01
CA GLU A 114 -11.44 3.71 8.40
C GLU A 114 -10.05 3.12 8.65
N VAL A 115 -9.79 1.90 8.16
CA VAL A 115 -8.46 1.24 8.21
C VAL A 115 -7.43 2.05 7.44
N ILE A 116 -7.76 2.59 6.25
CA ILE A 116 -6.87 3.50 5.52
C ILE A 116 -6.68 4.83 6.26
N GLY A 117 -7.74 5.40 6.85
CA GLY A 117 -7.63 6.63 7.65
C GLY A 117 -6.82 6.50 8.94
N LEU A 118 -6.73 5.28 9.49
CA LEU A 118 -5.87 4.92 10.63
C LEU A 118 -4.45 4.52 10.20
N SER A 119 -4.23 4.25 8.91
CA SER A 119 -2.94 3.82 8.37
C SER A 119 -2.12 5.01 7.86
N SER A 120 -0.82 5.03 8.14
CA SER A 120 0.11 5.97 7.52
C SER A 120 0.51 5.46 6.13
N LEU A 121 0.58 6.37 5.15
CA LEU A 121 1.25 6.10 3.86
C LEU A 121 2.65 5.51 4.12
N PRO A 122 3.04 4.41 3.45
CA PRO A 122 4.31 3.74 3.76
C PRO A 122 5.51 4.63 3.43
N ASP A 123 6.46 4.69 4.37
CA ASP A 123 7.70 5.44 4.15
C ASP A 123 8.62 4.77 3.14
N LEU A 124 9.32 5.58 2.35
CA LEU A 124 10.23 5.13 1.29
C LEU A 124 11.37 4.26 1.83
N SER A 125 11.97 4.62 2.97
CA SER A 125 13.09 3.84 3.54
C SER A 125 12.64 2.49 4.07
N SER A 126 11.41 2.42 4.62
CA SER A 126 10.77 1.19 5.06
C SER A 126 10.48 0.25 3.87
N VAL A 127 9.88 0.76 2.79
CA VAL A 127 9.58 -0.05 1.59
C VAL A 127 10.86 -0.51 0.89
N ILE A 128 11.87 0.34 0.76
CA ILE A 128 13.18 -0.05 0.21
C ILE A 128 13.81 -1.17 1.05
N SER A 129 13.74 -1.07 2.38
CA SER A 129 14.28 -2.10 3.28
C SER A 129 13.56 -3.44 3.13
N LEU A 130 12.21 -3.42 3.08
CA LEU A 130 11.39 -4.61 2.86
C LEU A 130 11.67 -5.27 1.49
N LEU A 131 11.75 -4.48 0.42
CA LEU A 131 12.06 -4.99 -0.91
C LEU A 131 13.47 -5.60 -0.96
N ASN A 132 14.47 -4.99 -0.30
CA ASN A 132 15.82 -5.55 -0.20
C ASN A 132 15.83 -6.89 0.57
N GLU A 133 15.04 -7.03 1.65
CA GLU A 133 14.88 -8.29 2.36
C GLU A 133 14.27 -9.37 1.45
N MET A 134 13.23 -9.02 0.68
CA MET A 134 12.61 -9.94 -0.27
C MET A 134 13.57 -10.34 -1.42
N GLU A 135 14.43 -9.43 -1.89
CA GLU A 135 15.50 -9.77 -2.84
C GLU A 135 16.52 -10.75 -2.21
N GLU A 136 16.85 -10.58 -0.93
CA GLU A 136 17.71 -11.52 -0.20
C GLU A 136 17.03 -12.89 0.04
N GLN A 137 15.71 -12.92 0.24
CA GLN A 137 14.93 -14.15 0.26
C GLN A 137 14.94 -14.86 -1.11
N VAL A 138 14.83 -14.12 -2.23
CA VAL A 138 15.04 -14.66 -3.58
C VAL A 138 16.45 -15.23 -3.71
N ARG A 139 17.48 -14.47 -3.34
CA ARG A 139 18.91 -14.85 -3.44
C ARG A 139 19.26 -16.08 -2.60
N SER A 140 18.69 -16.21 -1.41
CA SER A 140 18.91 -17.37 -0.50
C SER A 140 18.05 -18.59 -0.85
N SER A 141 17.00 -18.43 -1.66
CA SER A 141 16.17 -19.55 -2.10
C SER A 141 16.83 -20.48 -3.14
N PHE A 142 17.93 -20.06 -3.77
CA PHE A 142 18.69 -20.87 -4.73
C PHE A 142 19.21 -22.20 -4.12
N PRO A 143 19.35 -23.27 -4.91
CA PRO A 143 19.93 -24.53 -4.43
C PRO A 143 21.45 -24.41 -4.20
N TYR A 144 21.95 -25.12 -3.18
CA TYR A 144 23.39 -25.26 -2.95
C TYR A 144 24.00 -26.21 -3.99
N GLY A 145 24.50 -25.63 -5.08
CA GLY A 145 25.14 -26.34 -6.19
C GLY A 145 24.19 -26.75 -7.31
N GLY A 146 24.77 -27.16 -8.44
CA GLY A 146 24.07 -27.34 -9.72
C GLY A 146 24.10 -26.08 -10.59
N ASP A 147 23.40 -26.11 -11.72
CA ASP A 147 23.27 -24.92 -12.59
C ASP A 147 22.28 -23.91 -11.98
N ILE A 148 22.80 -22.75 -11.60
CA ILE A 148 22.03 -21.60 -11.10
C ILE A 148 20.98 -21.15 -12.14
N ARG A 149 21.27 -21.28 -13.44
CA ARG A 149 20.39 -20.87 -14.54
C ARG A 149 19.45 -21.99 -15.03
N GLY A 150 19.50 -23.16 -14.42
CA GLY A 150 18.81 -24.38 -14.87
C GLY A 150 17.34 -24.48 -14.42
N GLU A 151 16.60 -25.37 -15.08
CA GLU A 151 15.16 -25.62 -14.87
C GLU A 151 14.79 -25.92 -13.40
N TYR A 152 15.62 -26.69 -12.70
CA TYR A 152 15.42 -27.01 -11.27
C TYR A 152 15.55 -25.77 -10.38
N SER A 153 16.58 -24.95 -10.62
CA SER A 153 16.83 -23.70 -9.89
C SER A 153 15.70 -22.70 -10.14
N TYR A 154 15.21 -22.59 -11.39
CA TYR A 154 14.05 -21.77 -11.71
C TYR A 154 12.81 -22.19 -10.90
N ASN A 155 12.40 -23.45 -10.99
CA ASN A 155 11.16 -23.91 -10.34
C ASN A 155 11.19 -23.80 -8.81
N ARG A 156 12.38 -23.84 -8.19
CA ARG A 156 12.59 -23.61 -6.75
C ARG A 156 12.50 -22.13 -6.37
N VAL A 157 13.07 -21.22 -7.17
CA VAL A 157 13.14 -19.77 -6.89
C VAL A 157 11.84 -19.05 -7.29
N ARG A 158 11.17 -19.52 -8.37
CA ARG A 158 9.94 -18.94 -8.95
C ARG A 158 8.89 -18.47 -7.94
N PRO A 159 8.42 -19.25 -6.94
CA PRO A 159 7.35 -18.80 -6.05
C PRO A 159 7.74 -17.69 -5.08
N ILE A 160 9.04 -17.48 -4.85
CA ILE A 160 9.56 -16.38 -4.01
C ILE A 160 9.87 -15.16 -4.89
N LEU A 161 10.45 -15.39 -6.08
CA LEU A 161 10.61 -14.37 -7.10
C LEU A 161 9.27 -13.74 -7.47
N GLN A 162 8.23 -14.52 -7.76
CA GLN A 162 6.92 -13.97 -8.15
C GLN A 162 6.35 -13.06 -7.06
N LYS A 163 6.38 -13.47 -5.78
CA LYS A 163 5.95 -12.61 -4.65
C LYS A 163 6.72 -11.29 -4.56
N PHE A 164 8.02 -11.29 -4.85
CA PHE A 164 8.82 -10.06 -4.91
C PHE A 164 8.37 -9.16 -6.07
N MET A 165 8.11 -9.75 -7.25
CA MET A 165 7.65 -9.02 -8.43
C MET A 165 6.25 -8.41 -8.19
N ASP A 166 5.32 -9.20 -7.64
CA ASP A 166 3.96 -8.77 -7.31
C ASP A 166 3.98 -7.58 -6.32
N ALA A 167 4.72 -7.70 -5.22
CA ALA A 167 4.86 -6.61 -4.23
C ALA A 167 5.53 -5.36 -4.81
N LEU A 168 6.53 -5.53 -5.69
CA LEU A 168 7.19 -4.41 -6.37
C LEU A 168 6.22 -3.68 -7.32
N LEU A 169 5.37 -4.41 -8.05
CA LEU A 169 4.30 -3.82 -8.87
C LEU A 169 3.29 -3.05 -8.00
N GLU A 170 2.85 -3.61 -6.86
CA GLU A 170 1.96 -2.93 -5.91
C GLU A 170 2.56 -1.60 -5.42
N TYR A 171 3.82 -1.61 -4.96
CA TYR A 171 4.47 -0.38 -4.49
C TYR A 171 4.73 0.63 -5.63
N MET A 172 4.95 0.20 -6.88
CA MET A 172 5.02 1.13 -8.01
C MET A 172 3.72 1.93 -8.22
N VAL A 173 2.55 1.35 -7.96
CA VAL A 173 1.28 2.10 -7.99
C VAL A 173 1.24 3.17 -6.88
N VAL A 174 1.71 2.84 -5.68
CA VAL A 174 1.73 3.77 -4.52
C VAL A 174 2.71 4.93 -4.71
N PHE A 175 3.90 4.68 -5.29
CA PHE A 175 4.90 5.72 -5.54
C PHE A 175 4.72 6.46 -6.87
N SER A 176 3.78 6.03 -7.73
CA SER A 176 3.36 6.79 -8.90
C SER A 176 2.44 7.97 -8.53
N PRO A 177 2.43 9.06 -9.32
CA PRO A 177 1.26 9.92 -9.42
C PRO A 177 0.01 9.08 -9.73
N PRO A 178 -1.17 9.36 -9.15
CA PRO A 178 -1.52 10.55 -8.36
C PRO A 178 -1.27 10.42 -6.84
N TYR A 179 -0.87 9.25 -6.35
CA TYR A 179 -0.77 8.98 -4.90
C TYR A 179 0.41 9.72 -4.27
N GLN A 180 1.62 9.52 -4.82
CA GLN A 180 2.81 10.21 -4.37
C GLN A 180 2.98 11.56 -5.08
N LYS A 181 3.06 12.64 -4.29
CA LYS A 181 3.23 14.02 -4.79
C LYS A 181 4.69 14.46 -4.87
N SER A 182 5.58 13.81 -4.10
CA SER A 182 7.00 14.16 -4.09
C SER A 182 7.74 13.51 -5.24
N ARG A 183 7.91 14.27 -6.33
CA ARG A 183 8.60 13.84 -7.56
C ARG A 183 10.00 13.28 -7.27
N ASN A 184 10.77 13.92 -6.38
CA ASN A 184 12.09 13.43 -5.97
C ASN A 184 12.02 12.06 -5.25
N LEU A 185 11.00 11.79 -4.42
CA LEU A 185 10.83 10.47 -3.79
C LEU A 185 10.39 9.39 -4.78
N THR A 186 9.61 9.75 -5.81
CA THR A 186 9.26 8.84 -6.91
C THR A 186 10.51 8.48 -7.74
N LEU A 187 11.37 9.46 -8.04
CA LEU A 187 12.60 9.24 -8.81
C LEU A 187 13.63 8.40 -8.05
N THR A 188 13.84 8.63 -6.74
CA THR A 188 14.72 7.77 -5.91
C THR A 188 14.19 6.35 -5.79
N PHE A 189 12.86 6.17 -5.71
CA PHE A 189 12.24 4.85 -5.70
C PHE A 189 12.44 4.09 -7.03
N LEU A 190 12.25 4.77 -8.17
CA LEU A 190 12.43 4.17 -9.50
C LEU A 190 13.90 3.84 -9.82
N ASP A 191 14.86 4.67 -9.37
CA ASP A 191 16.32 4.42 -9.42
C ASP A 191 16.70 3.17 -8.60
N HIS A 192 16.17 3.03 -7.38
CA HIS A 192 16.37 1.84 -6.57
C HIS A 192 15.75 0.58 -7.23
N ILE A 193 14.48 0.63 -7.66
CA ILE A 193 13.83 -0.48 -8.37
C ILE A 193 14.59 -0.89 -9.64
N SER A 194 15.02 0.09 -10.45
CA SER A 194 15.80 -0.18 -11.67
C SER A 194 17.12 -0.88 -11.31
N SER A 195 17.76 -0.44 -10.23
CA SER A 195 18.97 -1.05 -9.68
C SER A 195 18.75 -2.48 -9.14
N MET A 196 17.59 -2.79 -8.57
CA MET A 196 17.21 -4.16 -8.15
C MET A 196 16.93 -5.05 -9.38
N LEU A 197 16.19 -4.53 -10.35
CA LEU A 197 15.79 -5.24 -11.57
C LEU A 197 16.99 -5.69 -12.42
N HIS A 198 18.07 -4.91 -12.47
CA HIS A 198 19.35 -5.34 -13.07
C HIS A 198 19.97 -6.57 -12.37
N ARG A 199 19.75 -6.75 -11.06
CA ARG A 199 20.31 -7.87 -10.27
C ARG A 199 19.48 -9.15 -10.35
N LEU A 200 18.25 -9.09 -10.88
CA LEU A 200 17.40 -10.27 -10.99
C LEU A 200 18.03 -11.36 -11.89
N PRO A 201 17.88 -12.64 -11.51
CA PRO A 201 18.54 -13.75 -12.21
C PRO A 201 18.06 -13.89 -13.65
N GLU A 202 18.93 -14.46 -14.48
CA GLU A 202 18.62 -14.80 -15.86
C GLU A 202 18.75 -16.31 -16.07
N TRP A 203 17.72 -16.92 -16.60
CA TRP A 203 17.62 -18.35 -16.81
C TRP A 203 18.22 -18.73 -18.17
N SER A 204 18.56 -20.01 -18.34
CA SER A 204 19.04 -20.54 -19.62
C SER A 204 17.90 -20.71 -20.64
N ASN A 205 16.71 -21.05 -20.15
CA ASN A 205 15.48 -21.10 -20.92
C ASN A 205 14.90 -19.67 -21.09
N PRO A 206 14.72 -19.16 -22.33
CA PRO A 206 14.19 -17.81 -22.55
C PRO A 206 12.75 -17.63 -22.06
N VAL A 207 11.93 -18.68 -22.03
CA VAL A 207 10.54 -18.62 -21.55
C VAL A 207 10.47 -18.14 -20.09
N HIS A 208 11.44 -18.57 -19.27
CA HIS A 208 11.50 -18.21 -17.84
C HIS A 208 11.95 -16.77 -17.61
N ASN A 209 12.58 -16.14 -18.60
CA ASN A 209 13.00 -14.75 -18.53
C ASN A 209 11.83 -13.77 -18.80
N TYR A 210 10.72 -14.22 -19.40
CA TYR A 210 9.55 -13.38 -19.72
C TYR A 210 9.14 -12.45 -18.57
N TYR A 211 9.04 -12.97 -17.34
CA TYR A 211 8.67 -12.17 -16.16
C TYR A 211 9.66 -11.03 -15.86
N LYS A 212 10.96 -11.19 -16.14
CA LYS A 212 11.97 -10.12 -16.01
C LYS A 212 11.77 -9.06 -17.11
N GLU A 213 11.33 -9.47 -18.30
CA GLU A 213 11.05 -8.55 -19.43
C GLU A 213 9.76 -7.76 -19.20
N GLU A 214 8.70 -8.42 -18.74
CA GLU A 214 7.41 -7.82 -18.36
C GLU A 214 7.58 -6.78 -17.24
N LEU A 215 8.47 -7.03 -16.28
CA LEU A 215 8.82 -6.02 -15.27
C LEU A 215 9.72 -4.89 -15.84
N TYR A 216 10.64 -5.17 -16.77
CA TYR A 216 11.35 -4.10 -17.48
C TYR A 216 10.39 -3.15 -18.20
N ASP A 217 9.40 -3.67 -18.92
CA ASP A 217 8.41 -2.83 -19.59
C ASP A 217 7.52 -2.08 -18.60
N SER A 218 7.13 -2.71 -17.48
CA SER A 218 6.35 -2.07 -16.41
C SER A 218 7.12 -0.92 -15.74
N VAL A 219 8.40 -1.11 -15.42
CA VAL A 219 9.28 -0.07 -14.87
C VAL A 219 9.54 1.04 -15.90
N CYS A 220 9.74 0.70 -17.18
CA CYS A 220 9.87 1.68 -18.25
C CYS A 220 8.59 2.51 -18.46
N ASN A 221 7.40 1.89 -18.32
CA ASN A 221 6.12 2.59 -18.35
C ASN A 221 6.00 3.59 -17.19
N ALA A 222 6.41 3.19 -15.98
CA ALA A 222 6.40 4.07 -14.80
C ALA A 222 7.35 5.27 -14.98
N TRP A 223 8.58 5.05 -15.45
CA TRP A 223 9.51 6.14 -15.77
C TRP A 223 8.97 7.10 -16.84
N VAL A 224 8.41 6.59 -17.94
CA VAL A 224 7.78 7.41 -18.99
C VAL A 224 6.63 8.25 -18.43
N SER A 225 5.76 7.65 -17.61
CA SER A 225 4.64 8.35 -16.94
C SER A 225 5.13 9.50 -16.06
N VAL A 226 6.17 9.28 -15.26
CA VAL A 226 6.76 10.29 -14.39
C VAL A 226 7.42 11.40 -15.19
N ILE A 227 8.20 11.08 -16.23
CA ILE A 227 8.87 12.08 -17.09
C ILE A 227 7.85 12.96 -17.82
N SER A 228 6.84 12.37 -18.47
CA SER A 228 5.77 13.11 -19.16
C SER A 228 4.73 13.72 -18.20
N THR A 229 4.89 13.55 -16.88
CA THR A 229 4.19 14.36 -15.86
C THR A 229 5.06 15.54 -15.45
N MET A 230 6.36 15.30 -15.21
CA MET A 230 7.34 16.34 -14.88
C MET A 230 7.47 17.42 -15.95
N SER A 231 7.37 17.10 -17.25
CA SER A 231 7.46 18.09 -18.34
C SER A 231 6.27 19.04 -18.47
N LYS A 232 5.12 18.67 -17.88
CA LYS A 232 3.90 19.51 -17.85
C LYS A 232 3.88 20.46 -16.64
N GLU A 233 4.78 20.25 -15.69
CA GLU A 233 4.92 21.04 -14.47
C GLU A 233 6.24 21.81 -14.51
N ALA A 234 6.40 22.84 -13.67
CA ALA A 234 7.71 23.49 -13.53
C ALA A 234 8.73 22.51 -12.90
N PHE A 235 9.94 22.43 -13.45
CA PHE A 235 11.04 21.58 -12.97
C PHE A 235 11.68 22.03 -11.63
N ASP A 236 11.02 22.93 -10.90
CA ASP A 236 11.56 23.52 -9.68
C ASP A 236 11.88 22.45 -8.61
N GLY A 237 13.02 22.63 -7.95
CA GLY A 237 13.56 21.73 -6.93
C GLY A 237 14.08 20.36 -7.41
N ILE A 238 14.37 20.16 -8.71
CA ILE A 238 14.85 18.85 -9.24
C ILE A 238 16.13 18.99 -10.06
N ASN A 239 17.15 18.19 -9.70
CA ASN A 239 18.40 18.03 -10.46
C ASN A 239 18.18 17.14 -11.72
N VAL A 240 17.50 17.65 -12.74
CA VAL A 240 17.18 16.88 -13.97
C VAL A 240 18.41 16.17 -14.56
N ASN A 241 19.56 16.86 -14.60
CA ASN A 241 20.81 16.33 -15.16
C ASN A 241 21.35 15.09 -14.41
N GLU A 242 21.11 14.99 -13.09
CA GLU A 242 21.49 13.81 -12.29
C GLU A 242 20.66 12.59 -12.69
N TRP A 243 19.34 12.79 -12.83
CA TRP A 243 18.41 11.75 -13.24
C TRP A 243 18.64 11.29 -14.69
N VAL A 244 18.98 12.22 -15.59
CA VAL A 244 19.41 11.88 -16.96
C VAL A 244 20.68 11.03 -16.96
N ALA A 245 21.69 11.37 -16.14
CA ALA A 245 22.92 10.57 -16.03
C ALA A 245 22.65 9.16 -15.48
N LYS A 246 21.75 9.02 -14.49
CA LYS A 246 21.29 7.71 -13.98
C LYS A 246 20.54 6.90 -15.05
N LEU A 247 19.64 7.51 -15.80
CA LEU A 247 18.89 6.85 -16.88
C LEU A 247 19.81 6.33 -18.00
N ILE A 248 20.85 7.09 -18.37
CA ILE A 248 21.88 6.62 -19.32
C ILE A 248 22.54 5.35 -18.78
N LYS A 249 22.97 5.35 -17.52
CA LYS A 249 23.58 4.19 -16.85
C LYS A 249 22.63 2.98 -16.78
N HIS A 250 21.35 3.16 -16.47
CA HIS A 250 20.35 2.07 -16.50
C HIS A 250 20.15 1.52 -17.92
N ASN A 251 20.20 2.37 -18.93
CA ASN A 251 20.12 1.95 -20.34
C ASN A 251 21.34 1.14 -20.79
N GLU A 252 22.55 1.51 -20.35
CA GLU A 252 23.77 0.74 -20.58
C GLU A 252 23.71 -0.63 -19.88
N ILE A 253 23.39 -0.67 -18.59
CA ILE A 253 23.34 -1.92 -17.80
C ILE A 253 22.22 -2.87 -18.29
N SER A 254 21.09 -2.34 -18.78
CA SER A 254 19.99 -3.16 -19.32
C SER A 254 20.18 -3.60 -20.78
N GLY A 255 21.32 -3.29 -21.42
CA GLY A 255 21.55 -3.62 -22.83
C GLY A 255 20.59 -2.91 -23.80
N GLY A 256 20.11 -1.71 -23.44
CA GLY A 256 19.24 -0.90 -24.28
C GLY A 256 17.73 -1.03 -24.02
N ARG A 257 17.27 -1.81 -23.04
CA ARG A 257 15.83 -1.95 -22.74
C ARG A 257 15.18 -0.62 -22.33
N PHE A 258 15.92 0.23 -21.62
CA PHE A 258 15.48 1.59 -21.25
C PHE A 258 15.51 2.60 -22.42
N LYS A 259 15.83 2.21 -23.66
CA LYS A 259 15.92 3.13 -24.80
C LYS A 259 14.63 3.92 -25.00
N ARG A 260 13.47 3.27 -24.82
CA ARG A 260 12.14 3.91 -24.86
C ARG A 260 12.02 5.06 -23.84
N VAL A 261 12.53 4.87 -22.63
CA VAL A 261 12.58 5.90 -21.57
C VAL A 261 13.54 7.03 -21.96
N MET A 262 14.73 6.68 -22.48
CA MET A 262 15.74 7.65 -22.94
C MET A 262 15.24 8.53 -24.08
N ASP A 263 14.49 7.96 -25.03
CA ASP A 263 13.96 8.69 -26.18
C ASP A 263 12.79 9.60 -25.77
N THR A 264 11.90 9.17 -24.85
CA THR A 264 10.93 10.08 -24.21
C THR A 264 11.63 11.20 -23.43
N ALA A 265 12.66 10.86 -22.63
CA ALA A 265 13.41 11.85 -21.86
C ALA A 265 14.05 12.92 -22.77
N ARG A 266 14.65 12.52 -23.89
CA ARG A 266 15.22 13.46 -24.89
C ARG A 266 14.17 14.41 -25.46
N ASN A 267 12.97 13.91 -25.77
CA ASN A 267 11.90 14.72 -26.36
C ASN A 267 11.31 15.70 -25.33
N GLU A 268 11.08 15.26 -24.11
CA GLU A 268 10.41 16.02 -23.03
C GLU A 268 11.36 16.96 -22.27
N LEU A 269 12.67 16.64 -22.26
CA LEU A 269 13.72 17.33 -21.48
C LEU A 269 14.84 17.87 -22.37
N ALA A 270 14.58 18.14 -23.66
CA ALA A 270 15.59 18.44 -24.68
C ALA A 270 16.64 19.49 -24.24
N CYS A 271 16.21 20.55 -23.54
CA CYS A 271 17.07 21.62 -23.03
C CYS A 271 18.04 21.22 -21.88
N PHE A 272 17.90 20.02 -21.32
CA PHE A 272 18.79 19.46 -20.29
C PHE A 272 19.75 18.39 -20.82
N PHE A 273 19.54 17.90 -22.05
CA PHE A 273 20.50 17.03 -22.71
C PHE A 273 21.63 17.88 -23.32
N PRO A 274 22.92 17.54 -23.09
CA PRO A 274 23.99 18.18 -23.83
C PRO A 274 23.85 17.80 -25.31
N GLU A 275 23.73 18.82 -26.18
CA GLU A 275 23.78 18.61 -27.62
C GLU A 275 25.13 18.00 -28.01
N LYS A 276 25.13 16.70 -28.31
CA LYS A 276 26.16 16.08 -29.15
C LYS A 276 25.65 16.18 -30.57
N ASP A 277 26.43 16.86 -31.42
CA ASP A 277 26.01 17.31 -32.75
C ASP A 277 25.34 16.21 -33.57
N LEU A 278 24.04 16.37 -33.85
CA LEU A 278 23.26 15.48 -34.72
C LEU A 278 23.58 15.67 -36.22
N ASN A 279 24.81 16.08 -36.54
CA ASN A 279 25.30 16.38 -37.88
C ASN A 279 26.72 15.81 -38.14
N ALA A 280 26.96 14.56 -37.74
CA ALA A 280 28.16 13.81 -38.10
C ALA A 280 27.84 12.38 -38.59
N SER A 281 28.46 12.00 -39.71
CA SER A 281 28.53 10.65 -40.30
C SER A 281 27.22 9.87 -40.53
N PHE A 282 26.33 10.43 -41.37
CA PHE A 282 25.61 9.58 -42.34
C PHE A 282 26.42 9.43 -43.65
N SER A 283 27.69 8.98 -43.52
CA SER A 283 28.56 8.68 -44.65
C SER A 283 29.78 7.84 -44.27
N ASN A 284 30.15 6.95 -45.19
CA ASN A 284 31.42 6.22 -45.33
C ASN A 284 31.89 5.24 -44.24
N ASN A 285 32.01 3.99 -44.69
CA ASN A 285 32.81 2.92 -44.07
C ASN A 285 34.27 3.37 -43.91
N ASN A 286 34.90 3.08 -42.76
CA ASN A 286 36.00 2.11 -42.64
C ASN A 286 36.62 2.10 -41.23
N THR A 287 36.97 0.87 -40.81
CA THR A 287 38.09 0.43 -39.94
C THR A 287 38.70 1.36 -38.88
N LEU A 288 39.01 0.74 -37.73
CA LEU A 288 39.71 1.20 -36.51
C LEU A 288 38.73 1.47 -35.34
N GLY A 289 38.83 0.81 -34.19
CA GLY A 289 39.79 -0.23 -33.78
C GLY A 289 40.36 0.06 -32.40
N PHE A 290 39.60 -0.23 -31.36
CA PHE A 290 40.06 -0.22 -29.97
C PHE A 290 39.48 -1.43 -29.23
N ASP A 291 40.31 -2.46 -29.08
CA ASP A 291 40.03 -3.58 -28.20
C ASP A 291 40.08 -3.13 -26.73
N PHE A 292 39.08 -3.55 -25.95
CA PHE A 292 39.23 -3.75 -24.51
C PHE A 292 38.58 -5.08 -24.12
N ALA A 293 39.17 -6.15 -24.63
CA ALA A 293 38.78 -7.51 -24.27
C ALA A 293 39.13 -7.83 -22.79
N CYS A 294 38.33 -8.73 -22.21
CA CYS A 294 38.64 -9.49 -21.00
C CYS A 294 38.95 -8.71 -19.70
N TYR A 295 37.94 -8.57 -18.85
CA TYR A 295 38.08 -8.97 -17.43
C TYR A 295 36.78 -9.56 -16.85
N TYR A 296 36.31 -10.65 -17.46
CA TYR A 296 35.49 -11.62 -16.73
C TYR A 296 36.42 -12.34 -15.75
N LEU A 297 36.28 -12.10 -14.44
CA LEU A 297 36.97 -12.93 -13.45
C LEU A 297 36.10 -13.17 -12.20
N ILE A 298 35.71 -14.43 -12.05
CA ILE A 298 34.93 -14.99 -10.95
C ILE A 298 35.63 -14.76 -9.62
N LYS A 299 34.87 -14.42 -8.58
CA LYS A 299 35.23 -14.71 -7.19
C LYS A 299 34.07 -15.42 -6.47
N PHE A 300 34.48 -16.20 -5.47
CA PHE A 300 33.66 -17.10 -4.65
C PHE A 300 32.67 -16.34 -3.76
#